data_AF-A0A451C744-F1
#
_entry.id   AF-A0A451C744-F1
#
_cell.length_a   1.000
_cell.length_b   1.000
_cell.length_c   1.000
_cell.angle_alpha   90.00
_cell.angle_beta   90.00
_cell.angle_gamma   90.00
#
_symmetry.space_group_name_H-M   'P 1'
#
loop_
_entity.id
_entity.type
_entity.pdbx_description
1 polymer ?
#
loop_
_entity_poly.entity_id
_entity_poly.type
_entity_poly.pdbx_seq_one_letter_code
_entity_poly.pdbx_strand_id
1 'polypeptide(L)'
;MPKSNPTPNPIPEYRLRIETGDAGRAVVFRLYDSQGVLAADRALTLPDPLPSLWEGLFDTQRYVELRAGNQIWQDEPHGQPDTPEAILERLGVFLGREVLGEEIMTVLTRSRVRRALAVHLPGGDSPLAAALARAPWEIARPHPGAKPLMDTNLVPRLALVQLRLSSDTTSDR
;
A
#
# COMPACT_ATOMS: atom_id res chain seq x y z
N MET A 1 -23.48 32.21 -24.04
CA MET A 1 -23.72 31.19 -23.00
C MET A 1 -22.43 30.40 -22.82
N PRO A 2 -21.77 30.45 -21.64
CA PRO A 2 -20.60 29.59 -21.40
C PRO A 2 -21.08 28.15 -21.28
N LYS A 3 -20.48 27.24 -22.06
CA LYS A 3 -20.68 25.80 -21.90
C LYS A 3 -19.94 25.39 -20.62
N SER A 4 -20.69 25.03 -19.57
CA SER A 4 -20.10 24.40 -18.39
C SER A 4 -19.42 23.12 -18.85
N ASN A 5 -18.09 23.05 -18.72
CA ASN A 5 -17.36 21.80 -18.89
C ASN A 5 -17.94 20.78 -17.89
N PRO A 6 -18.27 19.56 -18.31
CA PRO A 6 -18.72 18.54 -17.37
C PRO A 6 -17.58 18.30 -16.37
N THR A 7 -17.90 18.47 -15.08
CA THR A 7 -17.01 18.06 -14.00
C THR A 7 -16.66 16.59 -14.24
N PRO A 8 -15.38 16.20 -14.34
CA PRO A 8 -15.03 14.81 -14.57
C PRO A 8 -15.67 13.97 -13.46
N ASN A 9 -16.42 12.93 -13.84
CA ASN A 9 -17.02 12.01 -12.88
C ASN A 9 -15.93 11.53 -11.91
N PRO A 10 -16.17 11.60 -10.58
CA PRO A 10 -15.18 11.13 -9.62
C PRO A 10 -14.94 9.64 -9.87
N ILE A 11 -13.67 9.26 -10.06
CA ILE A 11 -13.32 7.85 -10.15
C ILE A 11 -13.61 7.17 -8.81
N PRO A 12 -14.09 5.91 -8.77
CA PRO A 12 -14.31 5.22 -7.53
C PRO A 12 -13.00 5.12 -6.72
N GLU A 13 -13.08 5.40 -5.42
CA GLU A 13 -11.93 5.39 -4.52
C GLU A 13 -12.11 4.27 -3.48
N TYR A 14 -11.11 3.40 -3.37
CA TYR A 14 -10.97 2.52 -2.21
C TYR A 14 -10.18 3.24 -1.12
N ARG A 15 -10.47 2.94 0.15
CA ARG A 15 -9.72 3.46 1.29
C ARG A 15 -9.06 2.31 2.03
N LEU A 16 -7.73 2.33 2.12
CA LEU A 16 -6.95 1.40 2.93
C LEU A 16 -6.61 2.07 4.27
N ARG A 17 -7.20 1.57 5.36
CA ARG A 17 -6.86 1.97 6.72
C ARG A 17 -5.83 1.01 7.30
N ILE A 18 -4.80 1.57 7.93
CA ILE A 18 -3.75 0.82 8.60
C ILE A 18 -3.90 1.07 10.10
N GLU A 19 -4.14 0.01 10.86
CA GLU A 19 -4.21 0.03 12.32
C GLU A 19 -3.01 -0.71 12.88
N THR A 20 -2.37 -0.18 13.90
CA THR A 20 -1.29 -0.87 14.63
C THR A 20 -1.72 -1.15 16.05
N GLY A 21 -1.46 -2.37 16.53
CA GLY A 21 -1.73 -2.75 17.93
C GLY A 21 -0.63 -2.30 18.89
N ASP A 22 -0.93 -2.36 20.18
CA ASP A 22 -0.08 -1.85 21.28
C ASP A 22 1.31 -2.50 21.37
N ALA A 23 1.46 -3.72 20.85
CA ALA A 23 2.72 -4.46 20.82
C ALA A 23 3.70 -4.01 19.71
N GLY A 24 3.39 -2.93 18.97
CA GLY A 24 4.29 -2.29 18.00
C GLY A 24 4.61 -3.10 16.74
N ARG A 25 4.07 -4.31 16.57
CA ARG A 25 4.30 -5.20 15.42
C ARG A 25 3.04 -5.84 14.83
N ALA A 26 1.92 -5.75 15.53
CA ALA A 26 0.63 -6.19 15.02
C ALA A 26 0.04 -5.08 14.15
N VAL A 27 -0.39 -5.43 12.94
CA VAL A 27 -0.97 -4.52 11.96
C VAL A 27 -2.27 -5.12 11.45
N VAL A 28 -3.29 -4.29 11.28
CA VAL A 28 -4.52 -4.66 10.58
C VAL A 28 -4.72 -3.69 9.42
N PHE A 29 -4.82 -4.24 8.22
CA PHE A 29 -5.23 -3.55 7.02
C PHE A 29 -6.73 -3.71 6.83
N ARG A 30 -7.45 -2.61 6.65
CA ARG A 30 -8.89 -2.63 6.32
C ARG A 30 -9.13 -1.88 5.02
N LEU A 31 -9.66 -2.58 4.02
CA LEU A 31 -10.02 -2.02 2.74
C LEU A 31 -11.51 -1.71 2.70
N TYR A 32 -11.86 -0.44 2.48
CA TYR A 32 -13.22 0.01 2.26
C TYR A 32 -13.42 0.38 0.79
N ASP A 33 -14.61 0.10 0.26
CA ASP A 33 -14.98 0.53 -1.07
C ASP A 33 -15.40 2.02 -1.13
N SER A 34 -15.79 2.47 -2.33
CA SER A 34 -16.23 3.84 -2.59
C SER A 34 -17.49 4.27 -1.84
N GLN A 35 -18.27 3.32 -1.32
CA GLN A 35 -19.46 3.57 -0.51
C GLN A 35 -19.13 3.53 0.99
N GLY A 36 -17.88 3.24 1.35
CA GLY A 36 -17.44 3.10 2.74
C GLY A 36 -17.79 1.76 3.37
N VAL A 37 -18.18 0.75 2.59
CA VAL A 37 -18.42 -0.60 3.07
C VAL A 37 -17.08 -1.34 3.15
N LEU A 38 -16.87 -2.10 4.23
CA LEU A 38 -15.67 -2.94 4.37
C LEU A 38 -15.70 -4.03 3.29
N ALA A 39 -14.72 -3.99 2.40
CA ALA A 39 -14.60 -4.91 1.27
C ALA A 39 -13.68 -6.10 1.57
N ALA A 40 -12.62 -5.88 2.35
CA ALA A 40 -11.69 -6.91 2.82
C ALA A 40 -10.86 -6.39 4.01
N ASP A 41 -10.31 -7.30 4.81
CA ASP A 41 -9.32 -6.98 5.83
C ASP A 41 -8.23 -8.04 5.91
N ARG A 42 -7.11 -7.67 6.52
CA ARG A 42 -5.99 -8.58 6.79
C ARG A 42 -5.25 -8.17 8.04
N ALA A 43 -5.08 -9.11 8.95
CA ALA A 43 -4.19 -8.97 10.10
C ALA A 43 -2.81 -9.57 9.77
N LEU A 44 -1.76 -8.91 10.24
CA LEU A 44 -0.38 -9.33 10.06
C LEU A 44 0.42 -9.02 11.31
N THR A 45 1.31 -9.92 11.70
CA THR A 45 2.34 -9.64 12.70
C THR A 45 3.69 -9.56 11.99
N LEU A 46 4.38 -8.43 12.14
CA LEU A 46 5.70 -8.27 11.54
C LEU A 46 6.71 -9.21 12.21
N PRO A 47 7.54 -9.92 11.42
CA PRO A 47 8.57 -10.82 11.93
C PRO A 47 9.69 -10.06 12.67
N ASP A 48 10.46 -10.80 13.47
CA ASP A 48 11.63 -10.29 14.20
C ASP A 48 12.81 -11.28 14.12
N PRO A 49 13.97 -10.89 13.55
CA PRO A 49 14.24 -9.60 12.91
C PRO A 49 13.43 -9.40 11.62
N LEU A 50 13.33 -8.17 11.13
CA LEU A 50 12.69 -7.88 9.85
C LEU A 50 13.54 -8.45 8.69
N PRO A 51 12.99 -9.34 7.85
CA PRO A 51 13.63 -9.74 6.59
C PRO A 51 13.91 -8.54 5.68
N SER A 52 14.94 -8.65 4.84
CA SER A 52 15.38 -7.57 3.94
C SER A 52 14.29 -7.00 3.02
N LEU A 53 13.27 -7.79 2.69
CA LEU A 53 12.16 -7.32 1.86
C LEU A 53 11.32 -6.24 2.57
N TRP A 54 11.22 -6.26 3.91
CA TRP A 54 10.56 -5.19 4.67
C TRP A 54 11.32 -3.88 4.60
N GLU A 55 12.65 -3.93 4.69
CA GLU A 55 13.50 -2.74 4.48
C GLU A 55 13.28 -2.16 3.08
N GLY A 56 13.21 -3.02 2.07
CA GLY A 56 12.90 -2.61 0.70
C GLY A 56 11.51 -2.02 0.50
N LEU A 57 10.53 -2.33 1.35
CA LEU A 57 9.23 -1.65 1.33
C LEU A 57 9.27 -0.26 1.97
N PHE A 58 10.13 -0.05 2.97
CA PHE A 58 10.23 1.23 3.68
C PHE A 58 11.20 2.22 3.01
N ASP A 59 12.20 1.73 2.27
CA ASP A 59 13.13 2.53 1.46
C ASP A 59 13.46 1.82 0.14
N THR A 60 12.49 1.82 -0.78
CA THR A 60 12.60 1.09 -2.05
C THR A 60 13.73 1.59 -2.93
N GLN A 61 13.95 2.90 -3.00
CA GLN A 61 15.01 3.47 -3.84
C GLN A 61 16.38 2.99 -3.37
N ARG A 62 16.69 3.18 -2.08
CA ARG A 62 17.97 2.73 -1.51
C ARG A 62 18.14 1.22 -1.63
N TYR A 63 17.08 0.45 -1.43
CA TYR A 63 17.13 -1.00 -1.54
C TYR A 63 17.48 -1.46 -2.96
N VAL A 64 16.86 -0.86 -3.97
CA VAL A 64 17.19 -1.13 -5.38
C VAL A 64 18.63 -0.70 -5.68
N GLU A 65 19.06 0.48 -5.26
CA GLU A 65 20.44 0.96 -5.49
C GLU A 65 21.51 0.05 -4.88
N LEU A 66 21.26 -0.50 -3.68
CA LEU A 66 22.22 -1.39 -3.00
C LEU A 66 22.29 -2.78 -3.61
N ARG A 67 21.18 -3.28 -4.17
CA ARG A 67 21.02 -4.66 -4.65
C ARG A 67 21.22 -4.80 -6.15
N ALA A 68 20.80 -3.80 -6.93
CA ALA A 68 20.91 -3.85 -8.39
C ALA A 68 22.38 -3.83 -8.80
N GLY A 69 22.79 -4.79 -9.64
CA GLY A 69 24.18 -4.86 -10.11
C GLY A 69 25.21 -5.35 -9.09
N ASN A 70 24.81 -5.64 -7.84
CA ASN A 70 25.76 -5.95 -6.76
C ASN A 70 25.79 -7.45 -6.43
N GLN A 71 26.85 -8.15 -6.85
CA GLN A 71 27.02 -9.60 -6.66
C GLN A 71 27.16 -10.03 -5.18
N ILE A 72 27.56 -9.14 -4.29
CA ILE A 72 27.81 -9.45 -2.86
C ILE A 72 26.50 -9.77 -2.11
N TRP A 73 25.37 -9.26 -2.59
CA TRP A 73 24.07 -9.36 -1.92
C TRP A 73 23.13 -10.40 -2.56
N GLN A 74 23.69 -11.34 -3.33
CA GLN A 74 22.93 -12.45 -3.90
C GLN A 74 22.84 -13.60 -2.88
N ASP A 75 21.63 -14.14 -2.71
CA ASP A 75 21.42 -15.37 -1.94
C ASP A 75 21.94 -16.62 -2.70
N GLU A 76 22.30 -16.48 -3.99
CA GLU A 76 22.90 -17.55 -4.80
C GLU A 76 24.28 -17.17 -5.36
N PRO A 77 25.32 -18.04 -5.21
CA PRO A 77 26.71 -17.69 -5.51
C PRO A 77 27.07 -17.60 -7.00
N HIS A 78 26.14 -17.83 -7.94
CA HIS A 78 26.41 -17.88 -9.39
C HIS A 78 25.33 -17.17 -10.24
N GLY A 79 24.56 -16.27 -9.64
CA GLY A 79 23.47 -15.57 -10.32
C GLY A 79 23.92 -14.35 -11.14
N GLN A 80 23.26 -14.08 -12.26
CA GLN A 80 23.33 -12.78 -12.92
C GLN A 80 22.89 -11.70 -11.92
N PRO A 81 23.55 -10.52 -11.84
CA PRO A 81 23.11 -9.43 -10.98
C PRO A 81 21.63 -9.14 -11.21
N ASP A 82 20.89 -8.99 -10.12
CA ASP A 82 19.50 -8.61 -10.18
C ASP A 82 19.36 -7.26 -10.89
N THR A 83 18.43 -7.19 -11.83
CA THR A 83 18.05 -5.91 -12.43
C THR A 83 17.11 -5.16 -11.48
N PRO A 84 17.02 -3.82 -11.57
CA PRO A 84 16.03 -3.04 -10.83
C PRO A 84 14.61 -3.60 -10.98
N GLU A 85 14.25 -4.04 -12.18
CA GLU A 85 12.92 -4.60 -12.49
C GLU A 85 12.66 -5.90 -11.73
N ALA A 86 13.65 -6.80 -11.67
CA ALA A 86 13.54 -8.05 -10.92
C ALA A 86 13.39 -7.80 -9.40
N ILE A 87 14.10 -6.79 -8.87
CA ILE A 87 13.98 -6.39 -7.46
C ILE A 87 12.59 -5.82 -7.18
N LEU A 88 12.11 -4.90 -8.02
CA LEU A 88 10.78 -4.31 -7.91
C LEU A 88 9.66 -5.34 -8.09
N GLU A 89 9.87 -6.36 -8.92
CA GLU A 89 8.95 -7.48 -9.05
C GLU A 89 8.87 -8.26 -7.74
N ARG A 90 10.01 -8.67 -7.16
CA ARG A 90 10.02 -9.41 -5.89
C ARG A 90 9.40 -8.61 -4.75
N LEU A 91 9.75 -7.32 -4.61
CA LEU A 91 9.12 -6.43 -3.63
C LEU A 91 7.62 -6.31 -3.87
N GLY A 92 7.20 -6.21 -5.13
CA GLY A 92 5.79 -6.17 -5.49
C GLY A 92 5.02 -7.43 -5.12
N VAL A 93 5.59 -8.60 -5.41
CA VAL A 93 5.01 -9.91 -5.05
C VAL A 93 4.93 -10.05 -3.53
N PHE A 94 5.98 -9.66 -2.81
CA PHE A 94 5.98 -9.63 -1.36
C PHE A 94 4.89 -8.71 -0.79
N LEU A 95 4.78 -7.49 -1.32
CA LEU A 95 3.76 -6.52 -0.93
C LEU A 95 2.33 -7.02 -1.18
N GLY A 96 2.08 -7.65 -2.34
CA GLY A 96 0.75 -8.15 -2.67
C GLY A 96 0.39 -9.43 -1.91
N ARG A 97 1.29 -10.41 -1.83
CA ARG A 97 0.99 -11.73 -1.23
C ARG A 97 1.12 -11.77 0.28
N GLU A 98 2.23 -11.24 0.78
CA GLU A 98 2.61 -11.40 2.19
C GLU A 98 2.12 -10.23 3.04
N VAL A 99 2.05 -9.02 2.48
CA VAL A 99 1.57 -7.84 3.23
C VAL A 99 0.06 -7.61 3.04
N LEU A 100 -0.42 -7.42 1.81
CA LEU A 100 -1.85 -7.15 1.53
C LEU A 100 -2.73 -8.40 1.54
N GLY A 101 -2.19 -9.53 1.07
CA GLY A 101 -2.92 -10.79 1.03
C GLY A 101 -3.89 -10.97 -0.12
N GLU A 102 -4.35 -12.21 -0.26
CA GLU A 102 -5.25 -12.62 -1.33
C GLU A 102 -6.59 -11.89 -1.26
N GLU A 103 -7.13 -11.66 -0.07
CA GLU A 103 -8.43 -11.06 0.17
C GLU A 103 -8.47 -9.62 -0.36
N ILE A 104 -7.50 -8.79 0.04
CA ILE A 104 -7.39 -7.41 -0.39
C ILE A 104 -6.98 -7.35 -1.87
N MET A 105 -6.00 -8.15 -2.30
CA MET A 105 -5.55 -8.15 -3.70
C MET A 105 -6.65 -8.53 -4.67
N THR A 106 -7.49 -9.50 -4.33
CA THR A 106 -8.64 -9.90 -5.15
C THR A 106 -9.60 -8.73 -5.37
N VAL A 107 -9.90 -7.95 -4.33
CA VAL A 107 -10.78 -6.77 -4.46
C VAL A 107 -10.15 -5.71 -5.37
N LEU A 108 -8.86 -5.42 -5.17
CA LEU A 108 -8.15 -4.37 -5.91
C LEU A 108 -8.01 -4.70 -7.40
N THR A 109 -7.71 -5.95 -7.74
CA THR A 109 -7.48 -6.38 -9.14
C THR A 109 -8.77 -6.71 -9.91
N ARG A 110 -9.92 -6.90 -9.23
CA ARG A 110 -11.14 -7.43 -9.86
C ARG A 110 -11.72 -6.59 -10.99
N SER A 111 -11.64 -5.26 -10.90
CA SER A 111 -12.33 -4.38 -11.86
C SER A 111 -11.41 -3.72 -12.87
N ARG A 112 -11.99 -3.44 -14.04
CA ARG A 112 -11.27 -2.94 -15.22
C ARG A 112 -11.40 -1.42 -15.38
N VAL A 113 -12.08 -0.74 -14.46
CA VAL A 113 -12.25 0.72 -14.51
C VAL A 113 -11.17 1.42 -13.68
N ARG A 114 -10.84 2.65 -14.09
CA ARG A 114 -9.87 3.49 -13.38
C ARG A 114 -10.39 3.87 -11.99
N ARG A 115 -9.58 3.63 -10.97
CA ARG A 115 -9.92 3.78 -9.55
C ARG A 115 -8.75 4.34 -8.77
N ALA A 116 -9.05 4.94 -7.63
CA ALA A 116 -8.03 5.40 -6.68
C ALA A 116 -7.93 4.44 -5.49
N LEU A 117 -6.74 4.32 -4.91
CA LEU A 117 -6.54 3.73 -3.58
C LEU A 117 -6.00 4.82 -2.66
N ALA A 118 -6.86 5.36 -1.81
CA ALA A 118 -6.46 6.28 -0.76
C ALA A 118 -5.91 5.49 0.43
N VAL A 119 -4.64 5.69 0.75
CA VAL A 119 -4.00 5.06 1.90
C VAL A 119 -4.06 6.05 3.06
N HIS A 120 -4.81 5.67 4.09
CA HIS A 120 -5.09 6.52 5.23
C HIS A 120 -4.03 6.29 6.31
N LEU A 121 -3.27 7.35 6.61
CA LEU A 121 -2.53 7.38 7.86
C LEU A 121 -3.52 7.54 9.03
N PRO A 122 -3.51 6.64 10.03
CA PRO A 122 -4.18 6.95 11.29
C PRO A 122 -3.51 8.20 11.89
N GLY A 123 -4.32 9.14 12.40
CA GLY A 123 -3.78 10.22 13.22
C GLY A 123 -3.29 9.64 14.55
N GLY A 124 -1.97 9.57 14.75
CA GLY A 124 -1.32 9.03 15.94
C GLY A 124 0.12 8.59 15.70
N ASP A 125 0.94 8.59 16.75
CA ASP A 125 2.41 8.52 16.74
C ASP A 125 3.05 7.19 16.29
N SER A 126 2.31 6.27 15.66
CA SER A 126 2.83 4.94 15.29
C SER A 126 3.82 5.05 14.11
N PRO A 127 5.14 4.88 14.33
CA PRO A 127 6.11 4.98 13.25
C PRO A 127 5.93 3.87 12.22
N LEU A 128 5.47 2.69 12.67
CA LEU A 128 5.16 1.56 11.80
C LEU A 128 3.97 1.86 10.88
N ALA A 129 2.88 2.43 11.40
CA ALA A 129 1.74 2.80 10.56
C ALA A 129 2.15 3.85 9.51
N ALA A 130 2.98 4.82 9.90
CA ALA A 130 3.48 5.85 9.00
C ALA A 130 4.42 5.27 7.93
N ALA A 131 5.30 4.32 8.28
CA ALA A 131 6.18 3.64 7.35
C ALA A 131 5.38 2.81 6.34
N LEU A 132 4.40 2.04 6.81
CA LEU A 132 3.51 1.26 5.94
C LEU A 132 2.70 2.15 5.01
N ALA A 133 2.14 3.26 5.50
CA ALA A 133 1.36 4.16 4.66
C ALA A 133 2.17 4.71 3.47
N ARG A 134 3.49 4.85 3.62
CA ARG A 134 4.43 5.31 2.59
C ARG A 134 4.99 4.19 1.70
N ALA A 135 4.65 2.93 1.95
CA ALA A 135 5.07 1.82 1.11
C ALA A 135 4.62 2.05 -0.35
N PRO A 136 5.36 1.53 -1.34
CA PRO A 136 5.05 1.71 -2.77
C PRO A 136 3.88 0.81 -3.20
N TRP A 137 2.66 1.09 -2.75
CA TRP A 137 1.48 0.27 -3.03
C TRP A 137 1.24 0.01 -4.52
N GLU A 138 1.71 0.91 -5.39
CA GLU A 138 1.62 0.82 -6.84
C GLU A 138 2.34 -0.41 -7.42
N ILE A 139 3.41 -0.89 -6.76
CA ILE A 139 4.18 -2.04 -7.25
C ILE A 139 3.60 -3.38 -6.80
N ALA A 140 2.56 -3.41 -5.95
CA ALA A 140 2.01 -4.66 -5.42
C ALA A 140 1.54 -5.60 -6.54
N ARG A 141 1.82 -6.90 -6.38
CA ARG A 141 1.52 -7.97 -7.35
C ARG A 141 0.98 -9.22 -6.65
N PRO A 142 -0.02 -9.91 -7.22
CA PRO A 142 -0.57 -11.13 -6.62
C PRO A 142 0.36 -12.35 -6.77
N HIS A 143 1.23 -12.38 -7.78
CA HIS A 143 2.19 -13.47 -8.01
C HIS A 143 3.30 -13.03 -8.99
N PRO A 144 4.40 -13.79 -9.12
CA PRO A 144 5.43 -13.53 -10.13
C PRO A 144 4.84 -13.46 -11.54
N GLY A 145 5.40 -12.59 -12.38
CA GLY A 145 4.94 -12.31 -13.74
C GLY A 145 3.62 -11.51 -13.84
N ALA A 146 2.94 -11.24 -12.72
CA ALA A 146 1.73 -10.42 -12.74
C ALA A 146 2.07 -8.94 -12.97
N LYS A 147 1.11 -8.23 -13.58
CA LYS A 147 1.17 -6.78 -13.68
C LYS A 147 1.05 -6.13 -12.28
N PRO A 148 1.82 -5.07 -11.98
CA PRO A 148 1.66 -4.31 -10.75
C PRO A 148 0.32 -3.57 -10.70
N LEU A 149 -0.12 -3.16 -9.50
CA LEU A 149 -1.40 -2.46 -9.32
C LEU A 149 -1.53 -1.19 -10.18
N MET A 150 -0.45 -0.42 -10.38
CA MET A 150 -0.47 0.74 -11.27
C MET A 150 -0.92 0.42 -12.71
N ASP A 151 -0.61 -0.80 -13.18
CA ASP A 151 -0.96 -1.26 -14.52
C ASP A 151 -2.37 -1.89 -14.59
N THR A 152 -3.08 -1.95 -13.45
CA THR A 152 -4.46 -2.46 -13.33
C THR A 152 -5.52 -1.35 -13.29
N ASN A 153 -5.15 -0.14 -13.70
CA ASN A 153 -5.97 1.08 -13.60
C ASN A 153 -6.25 1.54 -12.15
N LEU A 154 -5.47 1.06 -11.18
CA LEU A 154 -5.52 1.54 -9.80
C LEU A 154 -4.43 2.59 -9.60
N VAL A 155 -4.78 3.77 -9.12
CA VAL A 155 -3.84 4.85 -8.80
C VAL A 155 -3.77 5.02 -7.28
N PRO A 156 -2.71 4.54 -6.61
CA PRO A 156 -2.51 4.80 -5.20
C PRO A 156 -2.28 6.29 -4.92
N ARG A 157 -2.81 6.77 -3.80
CA ARG A 157 -2.65 8.14 -3.32
C ARG A 157 -2.51 8.10 -1.81
N LEU A 158 -1.53 8.82 -1.28
CA LEU A 158 -1.46 9.05 0.15
C LEU A 158 -2.56 10.02 0.55
N ALA A 159 -3.45 9.61 1.44
CA ALA A 159 -4.48 10.46 2.02
C ALA A 159 -4.12 10.73 3.47
N LEU A 160 -3.66 11.95 3.75
CA LEU A 160 -3.54 12.42 5.12
C LEU A 160 -4.95 12.60 5.69
N VAL A 161 -5.28 11.85 6.73
CA VAL A 161 -6.51 12.11 7.47
C VAL A 161 -6.33 13.43 8.20
N GLN A 162 -6.92 14.51 7.69
CA GLN A 162 -7.29 15.62 8.55
C GLN A 162 -8.40 15.10 9.45
N LEU A 163 -8.06 14.76 10.70
CA LEU A 163 -9.04 14.60 11.75
C LEU A 163 -9.82 15.92 11.80
N ARG A 164 -11.02 15.94 11.20
CA ARG A 164 -12.01 16.93 11.61
C ARG A 164 -12.30 16.61 13.07
N LEU A 165 -11.69 17.39 13.96
CA LEU A 165 -12.15 17.50 15.33
C LEU A 165 -13.61 17.92 15.24
N SER A 166 -14.52 16.97 15.43
CA SER A 166 -15.90 17.28 15.76
C SER A 166 -15.87 17.94 17.12
N SER A 167 -15.66 19.26 17.17
CA SER A 167 -16.05 20.08 18.31
C SER A 167 -17.57 20.15 18.29
N ASP A 168 -18.19 19.06 18.70
CA ASP A 168 -19.58 19.03 19.11
C ASP A 168 -19.59 19.45 20.59
N THR A 169 -19.59 20.77 20.82
CA THR A 169 -20.05 21.33 22.10
C THR A 169 -21.37 21.99 21.82
N THR A 170 -22.40 21.14 21.77
CA THR A 170 -23.73 21.51 22.23
C THR A 170 -23.61 21.84 23.71
N SER A 171 -23.66 23.12 24.07
CA SER A 171 -24.11 23.54 25.39
C SER A 171 -24.92 24.81 25.24
N ASP A 172 -26.19 24.58 24.96
CA ASP A 172 -27.29 25.46 25.25
C ASP A 172 -27.27 25.83 26.74
N ARG A 173 -27.12 27.12 27.04
CA ARG A 173 -27.62 27.83 28.24
C ARG A 173 -27.36 29.33 28.14
#